data_AF-A0A8T3LKA6-F1
#
_entry.id   AF-A0A8T3LKA6-F1
#
_cell.length_a   1.000
_cell.length_b   1.000
_cell.length_c   1.000
_cell.angle_alpha   90.00
_cell.angle_beta   90.00
_cell.angle_gamma   90.00
#
_symmetry.space_group_name_H-M   'P 1'
#
loop_
_entity.id
_entity.type
_entity.pdbx_description
1 polymer ?
#
loop_
_entity_poly.entity_id
_entity_poly.type
_entity_poly.pdbx_seq_one_letter_code
_entity_poly.pdbx_strand_id
1 'polypeptide(L)' 'LGHQLLALASGAKTVKMKFGHHGGNHPVKDVEKNVVMITAQNHGFAVDEATLPANLRVTHKSLFDGTLQGIHRTDKP' A
#
# COMPACT_ATOMS: atom_id res chain seq x y z
N LEU A 1 -1.76 -9.40 -3.26
CA LEU A 1 -1.83 -10.30 -2.07
C LEU A 1 -0.54 -10.29 -1.26
N GLY A 2 0.65 -10.47 -1.84
CA GLY A 2 1.93 -10.48 -1.09
C GLY A 2 2.14 -9.24 -0.22
N HIS A 3 1.79 -8.05 -0.72
CA HIS A 3 1.81 -6.80 0.04
C HIS A 3 0.97 -6.87 1.34
N GLN A 4 -0.28 -7.31 1.24
CA GLN A 4 -1.17 -7.43 2.40
C GLN A 4 -0.67 -8.48 3.40
N LEU A 5 -0.17 -9.61 2.93
CA LEU A 5 0.39 -10.66 3.78
C LEU A 5 1.65 -10.20 4.51
N LEU A 6 2.54 -9.47 3.84
CA LEU A 6 3.73 -8.89 4.47
C LEU A 6 3.34 -7.91 5.58
N ALA A 7 2.35 -7.06 5.33
CA ALA A 7 1.86 -6.10 6.32
C ALA A 7 1.30 -6.81 7.56
N LEU A 8 0.43 -7.81 7.35
CA LEU A 8 -0.16 -8.61 8.43
C LEU A 8 0.91 -9.35 9.24
N ALA A 9 1.83 -10.03 8.56
CA ALA A 9 2.94 -10.75 9.19
C ALA A 9 3.89 -9.82 9.96
N SER A 10 3.91 -8.53 9.61
CA SER A 10 4.69 -7.51 10.31
C SER A 10 3.92 -6.84 11.45
N GLY A 11 2.61 -7.13 11.64
CA GLY A 11 1.80 -6.61 12.73
C GLY A 11 0.81 -5.49 12.37
N ALA A 12 0.71 -5.10 11.09
CA ALA A 12 -0.30 -4.16 10.62
C ALA A 12 -1.67 -4.85 10.43
N LYS A 13 -2.72 -4.07 10.18
CA LYS A 13 -4.06 -4.58 9.85
C LYS A 13 -4.43 -4.29 8.39
N THR A 14 -5.39 -5.05 7.89
CA THR A 14 -6.02 -4.81 6.59
C THR A 14 -7.50 -4.50 6.77
N VAL A 15 -8.04 -3.71 5.85
CA VAL A 15 -9.44 -3.29 5.84
C VAL A 15 -10.06 -3.61 4.48
N LYS A 16 -11.32 -4.04 4.50
CA LYS A 16 -12.12 -4.21 3.28
C LYS A 16 -12.41 -2.82 2.70
N MET A 17 -12.06 -2.62 1.44
CA MET A 17 -12.33 -1.35 0.76
C MET A 17 -13.80 -1.27 0.35
N LYS A 18 -14.39 -0.07 0.43
CA LYS A 18 -15.73 0.20 -0.13
C LYS A 18 -15.74 0.03 -1.65
N PHE A 19 -14.68 0.51 -2.30
CA PHE A 19 -14.44 0.35 -3.73
C PHE A 19 -13.03 -0.23 -3.91
N GLY A 20 -12.94 -1.44 -4.46
CA GLY A 20 -11.64 -2.05 -4.74
C GLY A 20 -10.99 -1.48 -6.00
N HIS A 21 -9.68 -1.59 -6.09
CA HIS A 21 -8.91 -1.20 -7.28
C HIS A 21 -8.89 -2.33 -8.30
N HIS A 22 -9.55 -2.10 -9.44
CA HIS A 22 -9.64 -3.04 -10.55
C HIS A 22 -9.43 -2.26 -11.86
N GLY A 23 -8.23 -2.36 -12.45
CA GLY A 23 -7.93 -1.62 -13.68
C GLY A 23 -6.45 -1.41 -13.91
N GLY A 24 -6.11 -0.92 -15.11
CA GLY A 24 -4.74 -0.67 -15.58
C GLY A 24 -4.24 0.77 -15.43
N ASN A 25 -5.02 1.66 -14.82
CA ASN A 25 -4.81 3.11 -14.86
C ASN A 25 -4.67 3.75 -13.48
N HIS A 26 -4.29 3.00 -12.44
CA HIS A 26 -4.20 3.53 -11.08
C HIS A 26 -2.90 4.34 -10.87
N PRO A 27 -2.98 5.65 -10.63
CA PRO A 27 -1.82 6.49 -10.38
C PRO A 27 -1.32 6.28 -8.94
N VAL A 28 -0.06 5.86 -8.81
CA VAL A 28 0.60 5.59 -7.53
C VAL A 28 1.82 6.48 -7.40
N LYS A 29 1.90 7.22 -6.28
CA LYS A 29 3.03 8.07 -5.92
C LYS A 29 4.06 7.26 -5.13
N ASP A 30 5.30 7.21 -5.61
CA ASP A 30 6.46 6.89 -4.77
C ASP A 30 6.79 8.13 -3.95
N VAL A 31 6.65 8.02 -2.61
CA VAL A 31 6.78 9.17 -1.71
C VAL A 31 8.23 9.61 -1.53
N GLU A 32 9.20 8.70 -1.70
CA GLU A 32 10.62 9.03 -1.51
C GLU A 32 11.21 9.62 -2.78
N LYS A 33 10.93 9.01 -3.94
CA LYS A 33 11.48 9.46 -5.23
C LYS A 33 10.69 10.61 -5.84
N ASN A 34 9.54 10.95 -5.27
CA ASN A 34 8.65 11.99 -5.75
C ASN A 34 8.18 11.77 -7.20
N VAL A 35 8.03 10.51 -7.64
CA VAL A 35 7.55 10.15 -9.00
C VAL A 35 6.18 9.48 -8.96
N VAL A 36 5.44 9.57 -10.07
CA VAL A 36 4.13 8.91 -10.24
C VAL A 36 4.26 7.81 -11.27
N MET A 37 3.66 6.66 -10.97
CA MET A 37 3.59 5.50 -11.85
C MET A 37 2.14 5.15 -12.13
N ILE A 38 1.85 4.70 -13.35
CA ILE A 38 0.56 4.09 -13.68
C ILE A 38 0.68 2.59 -13.43
N THR A 39 -0.24 2.03 -12.65
CA THR A 39 -0.20 0.64 -12.20
C THR A 39 -1.47 -0.12 -12.57
N ALA A 40 -1.31 -1.42 -12.82
CA ALA A 40 -2.42 -2.35 -12.90
C ALA A 40 -2.71 -2.94 -11.53
N GLN A 41 -3.96 -2.88 -11.09
CA GLN A 41 -4.40 -3.33 -9.77
C GLN A 41 -5.65 -4.20 -9.86
N ASN A 42 -5.73 -5.16 -8.95
CA ASN A 42 -6.87 -6.05 -8.79
C ASN A 42 -6.95 -6.51 -7.32
N HIS A 43 -7.48 -5.65 -6.45
CA HIS A 43 -7.65 -5.95 -5.03
C HIS A 43 -8.81 -5.18 -4.39
N GLY A 44 -9.38 -5.74 -3.33
CA GLY A 44 -10.46 -5.13 -2.55
C GLY A 44 -10.14 -4.97 -1.07
N PHE A 45 -8.87 -5.05 -0.69
CA PHE A 45 -8.38 -4.88 0.67
C PHE A 45 -7.10 -4.05 0.65
N ALA A 46 -7.06 -3.04 1.52
CA ALA A 46 -5.90 -2.19 1.71
C ALA A 46 -5.28 -2.41 3.10
N VAL A 47 -4.00 -2.09 3.24
CA VAL A 47 -3.34 -2.01 4.55
C VAL A 47 -3.78 -0.70 5.22
N ASP A 48 -4.14 -0.76 6.49
CA ASP A 48 -4.49 0.43 7.27
C ASP A 48 -3.22 1.12 7.76
N GLU A 49 -2.94 2.30 7.20
CA GLU A 49 -1.75 3.10 7.49
C GLU A 49 -1.65 3.48 8.97
N ALA A 50 -2.77 3.69 9.66
CA ALA A 50 -2.79 4.04 11.07
C ALA A 50 -2.33 2.89 11.98
N THR A 51 -2.22 1.68 11.44
CA THR A 51 -1.83 0.47 12.18
C THR A 51 -0.41 0.01 11.88
N LEU A 52 0.36 0.78 11.09
CA LEU A 52 1.73 0.42 10.78
C LEU A 52 2.59 0.42 12.06
N PRO A 53 3.28 -0.69 12.37
CA PRO A 53 4.27 -0.72 13.43
C PRO A 53 5.49 0.11 13.05
N ALA A 54 6.29 0.50 14.04
CA ALA A 54 7.44 1.39 13.86
C ALA A 54 8.50 0.86 12.87
N ASN A 55 8.55 -0.46 12.63
CA ASN A 55 9.47 -1.08 11.69
C ASN A 55 8.90 -1.21 10.26
N LEU A 56 7.74 -0.63 9.97
CA LEU A 56 7.20 -0.49 8.62
C LEU A 56 7.06 0.98 8.25
N ARG A 57 7.64 1.36 7.11
CA ARG A 57 7.46 2.69 6.53
C ARG A 57 6.65 2.62 5.24
N VAL A 58 5.93 3.69 4.97
CA VAL A 58 5.20 3.91 3.70
C VAL A 58 6.21 4.13 2.57
N THR A 59 5.99 3.50 1.43
CA THR A 59 6.76 3.77 0.19
C THR A 59 5.87 4.30 -0.92
N HIS A 60 4.61 3.86 -0.99
CA HIS A 60 3.73 4.21 -2.09
C HIS A 60 2.31 4.50 -1.63
N LYS A 61 1.69 5.54 -2.21
CA LYS A 61 0.29 5.90 -1.98
C LYS A 61 -0.48 6.05 -3.29
N SER A 62 -1.74 5.62 -3.27
CA SER A 62 -2.71 5.88 -4.34
C SER A 62 -3.02 7.37 -4.41
N LEU A 63 -2.99 7.94 -5.61
CA LEU A 63 -3.43 9.33 -5.82
C LEU A 63 -4.94 9.48 -6.01
N PHE A 64 -5.68 8.37 -6.14
CA PHE A 64 -7.14 8.43 -6.20
C PHE A 64 -7.79 8.59 -4.82
N ASP A 65 -7.30 7.84 -3.83
CA ASP A 65 -7.98 7.69 -2.55
C ASP A 65 -7.03 7.70 -1.34
N GLY A 66 -5.73 7.91 -1.56
CA GLY A 66 -4.72 7.96 -0.50
C GLY A 66 -4.36 6.61 0.12
N THR A 67 -4.96 5.50 -0.33
CA THR A 67 -4.69 4.18 0.24
C THR A 67 -3.24 3.74 0.03
N LEU A 68 -2.73 2.93 0.96
CA LEU A 68 -1.40 2.35 0.90
C LEU A 68 -1.23 1.42 -0.30
N GLN A 69 -0.17 1.65 -1.07
CA GLN A 69 0.19 0.85 -2.26
C GLN A 69 1.58 0.22 -2.14
N GLY A 70 2.29 0.49 -1.05
CA GLY A 70 3.64 -0.02 -0.83
C GLY A 70 4.12 0.30 0.58
N ILE A 71 4.83 -0.67 1.14
CA ILE A 71 5.49 -0.60 2.45
C ILE A 71 6.91 -1.16 2.33
N HIS A 72 7.78 -0.78 3.25
CA HIS A 72 9.11 -1.35 3.39
C HIS A 72 9.43 -1.55 4.87
N ARG A 73 10.10 -2.66 5.18
CA ARG A 73 10.60 -2.93 6.53
C ARG A 73 11.86 -2.12 6.75
N THR A 74 11.97 -1.44 7.89
CA THR A 74 13.17 -0.65 8.20
C THR A 74 14.27 -1.48 8.85
N ASP A 75 13.94 -2.70 9.29
CA ASP A 75 14.82 -3.62 10.00
C ASP A 75 15.30 -4.80 9.13
N LYS A 76 14.75 -4.95 7.92
CA LYS A 76 15.08 -6.01 6.96
C LYS A 76 14.95 -5.50 5.51
N PRO A 77 15.70 -6.07 4.54
CA PRO A 77 15.61 -5.70 3.13
C PRO A 77 14.19 -5.83 2.55
#